data_AF-A0A2M6P032-F1
#
_entry.id   AF-A0A2M6P032-F1
#
_cell.length_a   1.000
_cell.length_b   1.000
_cell.length_c   1.000
_cell.angle_alpha   90.00
_cell.angle_beta   90.00
_cell.angle_gamma   90.00
#
_symmetry.space_group_name_H-M   'P 1'
#
loop_
_entity.id
_entity.type
_entity.pdbx_description
1 polymer ?
#
loop_
_entity_poly.entity_id
_entity_poly.type
_entity_poly.pdbx_seq_one_letter_code
_entity_poly.pdbx_strand_id
1 'polypeptide(L)'
;MPGNYQYASQHPHAPSSISGFVYTYDDNGNLTQDKDYTYTWDHYHRLTSATNRQTAETTQYTYDHTGQRLTEQTTEDVSVTPNQYIEITNDEVIKRIYAGSAHLATIKTDNETEQISYIHPDHLNGASVITDESGNMRQRIRYYPFGETLSQEGEATEDKLFTGHKRDDTGLYYANARYLNPVTGQFTSIDPASRANPEQFLYDP
;
A
#
# COMPACT_ATOMS: atom_id res chain seq x y z
N MET A 1 -9.40 -16.41 4.31
CA MET A 1 -9.88 -17.61 3.57
C MET A 1 -10.61 -17.13 2.32
N PRO A 2 -10.29 -17.61 1.11
CA PRO A 2 -10.83 -17.01 -0.10
C PRO A 2 -12.32 -17.30 -0.18
N GLY A 3 -13.09 -16.23 -0.29
CA GLY A 3 -14.54 -16.25 -0.43
C GLY A 3 -15.04 -16.87 -1.72
N ASN A 4 -16.35 -16.93 -1.88
CA ASN A 4 -16.93 -17.18 -3.21
C ASN A 4 -16.69 -15.95 -4.08
N TYR A 5 -15.93 -16.13 -5.17
CA TYR A 5 -15.68 -15.10 -6.19
C TYR A 5 -16.74 -15.19 -7.28
N GLN A 6 -17.25 -14.04 -7.73
CA GLN A 6 -18.07 -13.91 -8.92
C GLN A 6 -17.46 -12.89 -9.86
N TYR A 7 -17.69 -13.07 -11.15
CA TYR A 7 -17.18 -12.21 -12.22
C TYR A 7 -18.33 -11.78 -13.13
N ALA A 8 -18.24 -10.57 -13.64
CA ALA A 8 -19.15 -10.05 -14.65
C ALA A 8 -18.57 -10.20 -16.06
N SER A 9 -19.41 -10.04 -17.08
CA SER A 9 -18.96 -10.03 -18.48
C SER A 9 -18.11 -8.80 -18.83
N GLN A 10 -18.39 -7.67 -18.18
CA GLN A 10 -17.53 -6.49 -18.19
C GLN A 10 -16.45 -6.68 -17.13
N HIS A 11 -15.17 -6.50 -17.52
CA HIS A 11 -13.98 -6.75 -16.69
C HIS A 11 -13.82 -8.24 -16.26
N PRO A 12 -13.66 -9.20 -17.20
CA PRO A 12 -13.68 -10.64 -16.90
C PRO A 12 -12.54 -11.13 -15.98
N HIS A 13 -11.50 -10.31 -15.78
CA HIS A 13 -10.36 -10.61 -14.92
C HIS A 13 -10.45 -9.93 -13.54
N ALA A 14 -11.52 -9.17 -13.29
CA ALA A 14 -11.76 -8.45 -12.06
C ALA A 14 -13.04 -8.97 -11.38
N PRO A 15 -12.98 -9.39 -10.09
CA PRO A 15 -14.14 -9.96 -9.43
C PRO A 15 -15.22 -8.90 -9.20
N SER A 16 -16.47 -9.20 -9.58
CA SER A 16 -17.62 -8.34 -9.31
C SER A 16 -18.18 -8.53 -7.89
N SER A 17 -17.92 -9.69 -7.27
CA SER A 17 -18.21 -9.91 -5.85
C SER A 17 -17.27 -10.92 -5.20
N ILE A 18 -17.00 -10.73 -3.91
CA ILE A 18 -16.21 -11.63 -3.08
C ILE A 18 -16.92 -11.82 -1.75
N SER A 19 -17.32 -13.05 -1.42
CA SER A 19 -18.08 -13.36 -0.19
C SER A 19 -19.34 -12.50 -0.01
N GLY A 20 -19.98 -12.10 -1.11
CA GLY A 20 -21.18 -11.24 -1.08
C GLY A 20 -20.90 -9.74 -0.97
N PHE A 21 -19.65 -9.30 -0.82
CA PHE A 21 -19.28 -7.90 -0.96
C PHE A 21 -19.10 -7.55 -2.43
N VAL A 22 -19.63 -6.39 -2.83
CA VAL A 22 -19.64 -5.92 -4.22
C VAL A 22 -18.39 -5.11 -4.50
N TYR A 23 -17.73 -5.46 -5.59
CA TYR A 23 -16.56 -4.77 -6.12
C TYR A 23 -16.94 -4.13 -7.46
N THR A 24 -16.62 -2.85 -7.63
CA THR A 24 -16.95 -2.11 -8.86
C THR A 24 -15.72 -1.48 -9.47
N TYR A 25 -15.77 -1.25 -10.77
CA TYR A 25 -14.65 -0.73 -11.55
C TYR A 25 -15.16 0.33 -12.52
N ASP A 26 -14.29 1.29 -12.86
CA ASP A 26 -14.53 2.20 -13.99
C ASP A 26 -14.28 1.49 -15.33
N ASP A 27 -14.63 2.12 -16.45
CA ASP A 27 -14.47 1.56 -17.80
C ASP A 27 -13.01 1.25 -18.17
N ASN A 28 -12.04 1.78 -17.40
CA ASN A 28 -10.61 1.53 -17.60
C ASN A 28 -10.08 0.41 -16.69
N GLY A 29 -10.95 -0.23 -15.90
CA GLY A 29 -10.58 -1.31 -14.99
C GLY A 29 -9.94 -0.86 -13.68
N ASN A 30 -10.04 0.43 -13.31
CA ASN A 30 -9.66 0.86 -11.97
C ASN A 30 -10.75 0.50 -10.96
N LEU A 31 -10.37 -0.07 -9.82
CA LEU A 31 -11.28 -0.38 -8.72
C LEU A 31 -11.89 0.91 -8.16
N THR A 32 -13.21 1.06 -8.25
CA THR A 32 -13.94 2.24 -7.73
C THR A 32 -14.64 1.96 -6.40
N GLN A 33 -14.82 0.70 -6.03
CA GLN A 33 -15.38 0.31 -4.75
C GLN A 33 -14.93 -1.10 -4.39
N ASP A 34 -14.59 -1.30 -3.12
CA ASP A 34 -14.49 -2.63 -2.52
C ASP A 34 -15.43 -2.78 -1.31
N LYS A 35 -15.13 -3.77 -0.47
CA LYS A 35 -15.88 -4.00 0.77
C LYS A 35 -15.92 -2.74 1.66
N ASP A 36 -14.81 -2.06 1.84
CA ASP A 36 -14.61 -1.09 2.91
C ASP A 36 -14.47 0.36 2.39
N TYR A 37 -14.05 0.57 1.14
CA TYR A 37 -13.75 1.88 0.57
C TYR A 37 -14.39 2.11 -0.81
N THR A 38 -14.65 3.38 -1.13
CA THR A 38 -14.82 3.88 -2.50
C THR A 38 -13.60 4.66 -2.94
N TYR A 39 -13.26 4.58 -4.21
CA TYR A 39 -12.00 5.09 -4.75
C TYR A 39 -12.25 6.01 -5.95
N THR A 40 -11.42 7.04 -6.07
CA THR A 40 -11.40 7.93 -7.24
C THR A 40 -10.00 7.98 -7.84
N TRP A 41 -9.95 8.20 -9.16
CA TRP A 41 -8.73 8.08 -9.95
C TRP A 41 -8.57 9.30 -10.86
N ASP A 42 -7.33 9.71 -11.10
CA ASP A 42 -7.04 10.69 -12.13
C ASP A 42 -6.97 10.06 -13.53
N HIS A 43 -6.79 10.90 -14.55
CA HIS A 43 -6.71 10.47 -15.95
C HIS A 43 -5.44 9.67 -16.29
N TYR A 44 -4.48 9.59 -15.36
CA TYR A 44 -3.29 8.75 -15.43
C TYR A 44 -3.47 7.42 -14.67
N HIS A 45 -4.67 7.09 -14.19
CA HIS A 45 -4.99 5.92 -13.36
C HIS A 45 -4.20 5.87 -12.05
N ARG A 46 -3.95 7.03 -11.44
CA ARG A 46 -3.40 7.12 -10.09
C ARG A 46 -4.54 7.37 -9.11
N LEU A 47 -4.53 6.68 -7.98
CA LEU A 47 -5.57 6.79 -6.96
C LEU A 47 -5.51 8.17 -6.32
N THR A 48 -6.55 9.01 -6.48
CA THR A 48 -6.56 10.38 -5.94
C THR A 48 -7.28 10.48 -4.61
N SER A 49 -8.19 9.57 -4.32
CA SER A 49 -8.85 9.52 -3.02
C SER A 49 -9.44 8.15 -2.72
N ALA A 50 -9.42 7.79 -1.45
CA ALA A 50 -10.14 6.67 -0.87
C ALA A 50 -11.06 7.19 0.25
N THR A 51 -12.33 6.82 0.21
CA THR A 51 -13.33 7.18 1.22
C THR A 51 -13.84 5.93 1.90
N ASN A 52 -13.71 5.86 3.22
CA ASN A 52 -14.23 4.77 4.02
C ASN A 52 -15.77 4.78 3.96
N ARG A 53 -16.37 3.65 3.58
CA ARG A 53 -17.81 3.53 3.35
C ARG A 53 -18.65 3.52 4.62
N GLN A 54 -18.03 3.32 5.78
CA GLN A 54 -18.68 3.28 7.08
C GLN A 54 -18.54 4.62 7.81
N THR A 55 -17.33 5.19 7.85
CA THR A 55 -17.05 6.45 8.59
C THR A 55 -17.20 7.70 7.74
N ALA A 56 -17.23 7.56 6.40
CA ALA A 56 -17.16 8.65 5.43
C ALA A 56 -15.86 9.49 5.49
N GLU A 57 -14.88 9.05 6.27
CA GLU A 57 -13.54 9.64 6.28
C GLU A 57 -12.87 9.44 4.94
N THR A 58 -12.17 10.47 4.48
CA THR A 58 -11.56 10.49 3.16
C THR A 58 -10.08 10.81 3.27
N THR A 59 -9.27 9.97 2.64
CA THR A 59 -7.85 10.22 2.41
C THR A 59 -7.66 10.66 0.97
N GLN A 60 -6.90 11.73 0.77
CA GLN A 60 -6.56 12.30 -0.54
C GLN A 60 -5.07 12.09 -0.83
N TYR A 61 -4.75 11.82 -2.08
CA TYR A 61 -3.39 11.55 -2.53
C TYR A 61 -2.98 12.50 -3.65
N THR A 62 -1.75 12.99 -3.60
CA THR A 62 -1.14 13.72 -4.71
C THR A 62 0.14 13.05 -5.17
N TYR A 63 0.55 13.38 -6.39
CA TYR A 63 1.67 12.74 -7.06
C TYR A 63 2.58 13.78 -7.69
N ASP A 64 3.87 13.52 -7.67
CA ASP A 64 4.85 14.33 -8.38
C ASP A 64 4.77 14.12 -9.90
N HIS A 65 5.64 14.84 -10.62
CA HIS A 65 5.69 14.79 -12.08
C HIS A 65 6.22 13.45 -12.64
N THR A 66 6.82 12.61 -11.80
CA THR A 66 7.29 11.26 -12.15
C THR A 66 6.26 10.18 -11.83
N GLY A 67 5.16 10.54 -11.17
CA GLY A 67 4.09 9.63 -10.77
C GLY A 67 4.28 9.00 -9.39
N GLN A 68 5.28 9.42 -8.61
CA GLN A 68 5.43 8.98 -7.23
C GLN A 68 4.48 9.76 -6.32
N ARG A 69 3.88 9.08 -5.34
CA ARG A 69 2.98 9.71 -4.37
C ARG A 69 3.78 10.67 -3.51
N LEU A 70 3.37 11.93 -3.54
CA LEU A 70 4.00 13.01 -2.80
C LEU A 70 3.28 13.27 -1.48
N THR A 71 1.95 13.24 -1.47
CA THR A 71 1.17 13.46 -0.24
C THR A 71 0.11 12.40 -0.02
N GLU A 72 -0.16 12.15 1.24
CA GLU A 72 -1.30 11.43 1.77
C GLU A 72 -1.93 12.31 2.85
N GLN A 73 -3.19 12.69 2.67
CA GLN A 73 -3.85 13.71 3.47
C GLN A 73 -5.21 13.23 3.94
N THR A 74 -5.41 13.18 5.26
CA THR A 74 -6.73 13.04 5.88
C THR A 74 -7.22 14.43 6.32
N THR A 75 -8.32 14.49 7.07
CA THR A 75 -8.78 15.74 7.69
C THR A 75 -7.84 16.18 8.82
N GLU A 76 -7.15 15.24 9.46
CA GLU A 76 -6.36 15.47 10.68
C GLU A 76 -4.86 15.50 10.39
N ASP A 77 -4.40 14.66 9.46
CA ASP A 77 -2.98 14.42 9.21
C ASP A 77 -2.59 14.69 7.76
N VAL A 78 -1.37 15.18 7.59
CA VAL A 78 -0.69 15.26 6.29
C VAL A 78 0.64 14.53 6.39
N SER A 79 0.81 13.53 5.52
CA SER A 79 2.10 12.90 5.26
C SER A 79 2.64 13.37 3.92
N VAL A 80 3.86 13.90 3.92
CA VAL A 80 4.60 14.31 2.72
C VAL A 80 5.80 13.39 2.56
N THR A 81 5.94 12.76 1.41
CA THR A 81 7.07 11.86 1.08
C THR A 81 7.88 12.45 -0.10
N PRO A 82 8.90 13.30 0.17
CA PRO A 82 9.70 13.89 -0.90
C PRO A 82 10.51 12.87 -1.70
N ASN A 83 10.88 11.74 -1.06
CA ASN A 83 11.58 10.63 -1.67
C ASN A 83 11.49 9.38 -0.78
N GLN A 84 12.05 8.25 -1.23
CA GLN A 84 11.98 6.97 -0.52
C GLN A 84 12.61 6.95 0.89
N TYR A 85 13.48 7.90 1.23
CA TYR A 85 14.25 7.92 2.47
C TYR A 85 13.61 8.77 3.56
N ILE A 86 12.72 9.70 3.20
CA ILE A 86 12.17 10.68 4.13
C ILE A 86 10.67 10.80 3.91
N GLU A 87 9.94 10.74 5.01
CA GLU A 87 8.54 11.11 5.10
C GLU A 87 8.35 12.04 6.30
N ILE A 88 7.45 13.01 6.17
CA ILE A 88 7.12 13.96 7.22
C ILE A 88 5.63 13.87 7.45
N THR A 89 5.22 13.46 8.64
CA THR A 89 3.82 13.35 9.03
C THR A 89 3.53 14.37 10.12
N ASN A 90 2.82 15.44 9.76
CA ASN A 90 2.67 16.64 10.58
C ASN A 90 4.05 17.20 11.01
N ASP A 91 4.46 16.96 12.26
CA ASP A 91 5.75 17.38 12.82
C ASP A 91 6.74 16.20 13.05
N GLU A 92 6.30 14.95 12.83
CA GLU A 92 7.16 13.77 12.93
C GLU A 92 7.98 13.59 11.63
N VAL A 93 9.30 13.47 11.76
CA VAL A 93 10.19 13.15 10.64
C VAL A 93 10.53 11.67 10.69
N ILE A 94 10.19 10.94 9.62
CA ILE A 94 10.46 9.52 9.44
C ILE A 94 11.60 9.36 8.43
N LYS A 95 12.75 8.87 8.89
CA LYS A 95 13.91 8.53 8.03
C LYS A 95 14.02 7.03 7.87
N ARG A 96 14.25 6.56 6.65
CA ARG A 96 14.37 5.15 6.32
C ARG A 96 15.77 4.85 5.77
N ILE A 97 16.43 3.87 6.38
CA ILE A 97 17.81 3.49 6.10
C ILE A 97 17.83 2.21 5.27
N TYR A 98 18.52 2.25 4.14
CA TYR A 98 18.59 1.15 3.19
C TYR A 98 20.03 0.71 2.92
N ALA A 99 20.20 -0.59 2.68
CA ALA A 99 21.40 -1.14 2.06
C ALA A 99 21.01 -1.85 0.75
N GLY A 100 21.30 -1.22 -0.39
CA GLY A 100 20.72 -1.65 -1.67
C GLY A 100 19.20 -1.51 -1.63
N SER A 101 18.48 -2.60 -1.90
CA SER A 101 17.01 -2.65 -1.82
C SER A 101 16.47 -3.02 -0.43
N ALA A 102 17.33 -3.44 0.51
CA ALA A 102 16.89 -3.91 1.82
C ALA A 102 16.63 -2.73 2.77
N HIS A 103 15.42 -2.65 3.32
CA HIS A 103 15.07 -1.71 4.38
C HIS A 103 15.62 -2.22 5.72
N LEU A 104 16.53 -1.49 6.35
CA LEU A 104 17.25 -1.95 7.54
C LEU A 104 16.82 -1.24 8.83
N ALA A 105 16.42 0.02 8.76
CA ALA A 105 15.97 0.75 9.92
C ALA A 105 15.04 1.91 9.56
N THR A 106 14.12 2.20 10.49
CA THR A 106 13.30 3.42 10.49
C THR A 106 13.65 4.23 11.73
N ILE A 107 13.93 5.51 11.54
CA ILE A 107 14.15 6.48 12.62
C ILE A 107 12.98 7.45 12.58
N LYS A 108 12.18 7.46 13.63
CA LYS A 108 11.10 8.43 13.81
C LYS A 108 11.54 9.49 14.81
N THR A 109 11.44 10.75 14.43
CA THR A 109 11.79 11.88 15.29
C THR A 109 10.55 12.74 15.51
N ASP A 110 10.07 12.77 16.75
CA ASP A 110 8.98 13.64 17.19
C ASP A 110 9.50 14.57 18.30
N ASN A 111 9.41 15.89 18.11
CA ASN A 111 9.84 16.91 19.07
C ASN A 111 11.23 16.61 19.69
N GLU A 112 12.23 16.37 18.85
CA GLU A 112 13.63 16.04 19.21
C GLU A 112 13.84 14.66 19.88
N THR A 113 12.78 13.87 20.08
CA THR A 113 12.87 12.49 20.58
C THR A 113 12.98 11.53 19.40
N GLU A 114 14.09 10.79 19.32
CA GLU A 114 14.32 9.78 18.28
C GLU A 114 13.96 8.38 18.79
N GLN A 115 13.21 7.64 17.98
CA GLN A 115 12.94 6.21 18.15
C GLN A 115 13.48 5.45 16.94
N ILE A 116 14.27 4.41 17.19
CA ILE A 116 14.89 3.59 16.13
C ILE A 116 14.26 2.20 16.14
N SER A 117 13.74 1.80 14.99
CA SER A 117 13.29 0.44 14.72
C SER A 117 14.25 -0.22 13.73
N TYR A 118 14.82 -1.37 14.10
CA TYR A 118 15.61 -2.20 13.19
C TYR A 118 14.72 -3.23 12.53
N ILE A 119 14.81 -3.31 11.20
CA ILE A 119 13.97 -4.17 10.38
C ILE A 119 14.77 -5.42 10.00
N HIS A 120 14.19 -6.58 10.29
CA HIS A 120 14.71 -7.89 9.87
C HIS A 120 13.82 -8.40 8.74
N PRO A 121 14.20 -8.15 7.47
CA PRO A 121 13.37 -8.48 6.33
C PRO A 121 13.35 -9.98 6.01
N ASP A 122 12.29 -10.42 5.36
CA ASP A 122 12.23 -11.72 4.70
C ASP A 122 12.93 -11.70 3.31
N HIS A 123 12.86 -12.83 2.60
CA HIS A 123 13.46 -12.98 1.27
C HIS A 123 12.92 -12.05 0.18
N LEU A 124 11.76 -11.43 0.38
CA LEU A 124 11.15 -10.44 -0.52
C LEU A 124 11.40 -9.00 -0.05
N ASN A 125 12.28 -8.81 0.95
CA ASN A 125 12.53 -7.54 1.63
C ASN A 125 11.35 -7.00 2.47
N GLY A 126 10.34 -7.83 2.76
CA GLY A 126 9.22 -7.43 3.62
C GLY A 126 9.57 -7.54 5.10
N ALA A 127 9.08 -6.62 5.94
CA ALA A 127 9.37 -6.64 7.37
C ALA A 127 8.82 -7.91 8.03
N SER A 128 9.68 -8.74 8.65
CA SER A 128 9.25 -9.97 9.35
C SER A 128 9.43 -9.88 10.86
N VAL A 129 10.54 -9.31 11.34
CA VAL A 129 10.77 -9.00 12.75
C VAL A 129 11.26 -7.57 12.85
N ILE A 130 10.82 -6.87 13.89
CA ILE A 130 11.21 -5.50 14.21
C ILE A 130 11.74 -5.49 15.64
N THR A 131 12.92 -4.89 15.85
CA THR A 131 13.55 -4.76 17.16
C THR A 131 13.82 -3.29 17.49
N ASP A 132 13.84 -2.96 18.79
CA ASP A 132 14.25 -1.63 19.28
C ASP A 132 15.78 -1.46 19.33
N GLU A 133 16.24 -0.28 19.80
CA GLU A 133 17.64 0.07 19.93
C GLU A 133 18.44 -0.83 20.89
N SER A 134 17.75 -1.52 21.80
CA SER A 134 18.33 -2.47 22.75
C SER A 134 18.30 -3.91 22.22
N GLY A 135 17.76 -4.14 21.02
CA GLY A 135 17.63 -5.45 20.40
C GLY A 135 16.44 -6.27 20.91
N ASN A 136 15.51 -5.68 21.67
CA ASN A 136 14.30 -6.38 22.08
C ASN A 136 13.33 -6.44 20.91
N MET A 137 12.64 -7.57 20.75
CA MET A 137 11.60 -7.71 19.74
C MET A 137 10.39 -6.84 20.09
N ARG A 138 10.02 -5.95 19.17
CA ARG A 138 8.85 -5.07 19.23
C ARG A 138 7.67 -5.65 18.47
N GLN A 139 7.95 -6.23 17.30
CA GLN A 139 6.93 -6.85 16.47
C GLN A 139 7.48 -8.03 15.68
N ARG A 140 6.64 -9.04 15.46
CA ARG A 140 6.86 -10.12 14.49
C ARG A 140 5.63 -10.26 13.63
N ILE A 141 5.80 -10.30 12.32
CA ILE A 141 4.73 -10.37 11.33
C ILE A 141 4.97 -11.56 10.41
N ARG A 142 3.90 -12.29 10.11
CA ARG A 142 3.86 -13.33 9.08
C ARG A 142 2.75 -13.01 8.11
N TYR A 143 3.00 -13.25 6.84
CA TYR A 143 2.07 -12.95 5.76
C TYR A 143 1.55 -14.22 5.10
N TYR A 144 0.32 -14.17 4.60
CA TYR A 144 -0.11 -15.03 3.50
C TYR A 144 0.66 -14.67 2.23
N PRO A 145 0.67 -15.55 1.20
CA PRO A 145 1.48 -15.34 -0.01
C PRO A 145 1.27 -14.00 -0.73
N PHE A 146 0.10 -13.37 -0.58
CA PHE A 146 -0.26 -12.12 -1.24
C PHE A 146 -0.19 -10.88 -0.31
N GLY A 147 0.34 -11.03 0.90
CA GLY A 147 0.64 -9.90 1.79
C GLY A 147 -0.40 -9.61 2.86
N GLU A 148 -1.50 -10.38 2.94
CA GLU A 148 -2.42 -10.31 4.07
C GLU A 148 -1.72 -10.83 5.33
N THR A 149 -1.88 -10.16 6.47
CA THR A 149 -1.28 -10.60 7.73
C THR A 149 -1.87 -11.92 8.19
N LEU A 150 -1.06 -12.98 8.21
CA LEU A 150 -1.42 -14.29 8.73
C LEU A 150 -1.42 -14.29 10.26
N SER A 151 -0.39 -13.70 10.86
CA SER A 151 -0.24 -13.59 12.31
C SER A 151 0.68 -12.44 12.67
N GLN A 152 0.40 -11.78 13.78
CA GLN A 152 1.23 -10.73 14.34
C GLN A 152 1.41 -10.94 15.84
N GLU A 153 2.62 -10.71 16.32
CA GLU A 153 2.96 -10.62 17.74
C GLU A 153 3.57 -9.24 18.00
N GLY A 154 3.17 -8.60 19.09
CA GLY A 154 3.62 -7.24 19.42
C GLY A 154 3.10 -6.19 18.43
N GLU A 155 3.63 -4.98 18.58
CA GLU A 155 3.22 -3.82 17.81
C GLU A 155 4.40 -2.85 17.70
N ALA A 156 4.67 -2.42 16.46
CA ALA A 156 5.58 -1.32 16.16
C ALA A 156 4.87 -0.40 15.16
N THR A 157 5.36 0.82 15.04
CA THR A 157 4.76 1.87 14.19
C THR A 157 5.28 1.83 12.74
N GLU A 158 5.88 0.71 12.32
CA GLU A 158 6.40 0.52 10.97
C GLU A 158 5.25 0.29 9.98
N ASP A 159 5.30 1.00 8.85
CA ASP A 159 4.28 0.94 7.81
C ASP A 159 4.79 0.28 6.52
N LYS A 160 6.10 0.11 6.33
CA LYS A 160 6.68 -0.67 5.23
C LYS A 160 6.74 -2.15 5.60
N LEU A 161 5.71 -2.87 5.18
CA LEU A 161 5.47 -4.26 5.58
C LEU A 161 5.79 -5.22 4.43
N PHE A 162 4.78 -5.88 3.85
CA PHE A 162 4.95 -6.89 2.80
C PHE A 162 5.74 -6.34 1.60
N THR A 163 6.74 -7.10 1.14
CA THR A 163 7.62 -6.73 0.00
C THR A 163 8.31 -5.35 0.15
N GLY A 164 8.36 -4.79 1.36
CA GLY A 164 8.93 -3.47 1.64
C GLY A 164 8.06 -2.28 1.18
N HIS A 165 6.80 -2.52 0.81
CA HIS A 165 5.86 -1.48 0.42
C HIS A 165 5.07 -0.95 1.62
N LYS A 166 4.75 0.35 1.58
CA LYS A 166 3.93 1.00 2.60
C LYS A 166 2.51 0.43 2.53
N ARG A 167 1.97 0.02 3.67
CA ARG A 167 0.57 -0.34 3.81
C ARG A 167 -0.18 0.88 4.34
N ASP A 168 -1.15 1.35 3.57
CA ASP A 168 -1.95 2.51 3.98
C ASP A 168 -3.14 2.06 4.86
N ASP A 169 -3.83 3.02 5.46
CA ASP A 169 -5.02 2.78 6.28
C ASP A 169 -6.15 2.06 5.53
N THR A 170 -6.19 2.20 4.20
CA THR A 170 -7.09 1.44 3.33
C THR A 170 -6.82 -0.07 3.35
N GLY A 171 -5.70 -0.49 3.93
CA GLY A 171 -5.21 -1.86 3.92
C GLY A 171 -4.47 -2.24 2.64
N LEU A 172 -4.48 -1.38 1.62
CA LEU A 172 -3.75 -1.56 0.36
C LEU A 172 -2.26 -1.28 0.54
N TYR A 173 -1.44 -1.94 -0.26
CA TYR A 173 -0.01 -1.67 -0.35
C TYR A 173 0.29 -0.70 -1.49
N TYR A 174 0.90 0.44 -1.19
CA TYR A 174 1.39 1.38 -2.18
C TYR A 174 2.70 0.87 -2.81
N ALA A 175 2.59 0.29 -4.00
CA ALA A 175 3.70 -0.25 -4.79
C ALA A 175 4.19 0.75 -5.85
N ASN A 176 4.28 2.03 -5.47
CA ASN A 176 4.70 3.16 -6.29
C ASN A 176 3.74 3.51 -7.45
N ALA A 177 3.66 2.66 -8.47
CA ALA A 177 2.83 2.92 -9.65
C ALA A 177 1.39 2.44 -9.47
N ARG A 178 1.15 1.49 -8.56
CA ARG A 178 -0.14 0.84 -8.35
C ARG A 178 -0.33 0.50 -6.87
N TYR A 179 -1.57 0.16 -6.51
CA TYR A 179 -1.92 -0.31 -5.19
C TYR A 179 -2.26 -1.80 -5.26
N LEU A 180 -1.61 -2.62 -4.41
CA LEU A 180 -1.89 -4.05 -4.29
C LEU A 180 -2.93 -4.25 -3.19
N ASN A 181 -4.03 -4.95 -3.50
CA ASN A 181 -4.96 -5.45 -2.50
C ASN A 181 -4.49 -6.81 -1.98
N PRO A 182 -4.05 -6.91 -0.72
CA PRO A 182 -3.49 -8.15 -0.18
C PRO A 182 -4.54 -9.25 0.03
N VAL A 183 -5.82 -8.91 0.14
CA VAL A 183 -6.92 -9.86 0.36
C VAL A 183 -7.22 -10.64 -0.93
N THR A 184 -7.17 -9.95 -2.07
CA THR A 184 -7.43 -10.56 -3.39
C THR A 184 -6.16 -10.98 -4.10
N GLY A 185 -5.00 -10.43 -3.71
CA GLY A 185 -3.73 -10.64 -4.40
C GLY A 185 -3.66 -9.97 -5.77
N GLN A 186 -4.45 -8.91 -5.98
CA GLN A 186 -4.54 -8.22 -7.26
C GLN A 186 -4.21 -6.72 -7.11
N PHE A 187 -3.63 -6.13 -8.15
CA PHE A 187 -3.54 -4.69 -8.25
C PHE A 187 -4.93 -4.08 -8.49
N THR A 188 -5.17 -2.90 -7.94
CA THR A 188 -6.44 -2.18 -8.03
C THR A 188 -6.59 -1.37 -9.32
N SER A 189 -5.57 -1.35 -10.17
CA SER A 189 -5.58 -0.74 -11.50
C SER A 189 -4.73 -1.54 -12.49
N ILE A 190 -4.97 -1.31 -13.78
CA ILE A 190 -4.16 -1.89 -14.87
C ILE A 190 -2.72 -1.36 -14.80
N ASP A 191 -1.76 -2.14 -15.30
CA ASP A 191 -0.37 -1.71 -15.38
C ASP A 191 -0.24 -0.44 -16.25
N PRO A 192 0.27 0.69 -15.74
CA PRO A 192 0.47 1.89 -16.55
C PRO A 192 1.39 1.66 -17.76
N ALA A 193 2.33 0.71 -17.68
CA ALA A 193 3.20 0.36 -18.79
C ALA A 193 2.42 -0.24 -19.98
N SER A 194 1.30 -0.92 -19.71
CA SER A 194 0.44 -1.48 -20.78
C SER A 194 -0.18 -0.40 -21.66
N ARG A 195 -0.40 0.81 -21.12
CA ARG A 195 -0.86 1.98 -21.91
C ARG A 195 0.27 2.60 -22.72
N ALA A 196 1.47 2.68 -22.13
CA ALA A 196 2.62 3.30 -22.78
C ALA A 196 3.19 2.46 -23.91
N ASN A 197 3.09 1.12 -23.81
CA ASN A 197 3.59 0.21 -24.82
C ASN A 197 2.71 -1.05 -24.95
N PRO A 198 1.49 -0.93 -25.49
CA PRO A 198 0.53 -2.04 -25.54
C PRO A 198 1.06 -3.25 -26.30
N GLU A 199 1.90 -3.05 -27.33
CA GLU A 199 2.45 -4.15 -28.13
C GLU A 199 3.36 -5.08 -27.32
N GLN A 200 4.06 -4.60 -26.29
CA GLN A 200 4.90 -5.44 -25.43
C GLN A 200 4.10 -6.39 -24.54
N PHE A 201 2.84 -6.08 -24.26
CA PHE A 201 1.97 -6.88 -23.38
C PHE A 201 0.91 -7.68 -24.15
N LEU A 202 0.87 -7.54 -25.48
CA LEU A 202 -0.02 -8.27 -26.39
C LEU A 202 0.63 -9.49 -27.03
N TYR A 203 1.93 -9.73 -26.81
CA TYR A 203 2.55 -11.01 -27.10
C TYR A 203 2.17 -12.01 -25.99
N ASP A 204 1.08 -12.74 -26.22
CA ASP A 204 0.75 -13.97 -25.49
C ASP A 204 1.87 -15.02 -25.78
N PRO A 205 2.32 -15.84 -24.80
CA PRO A 205 3.40 -16.82 -24.94
C PRO A 205 3.19 -17.93 -25.99
#